data_AF-A0A4V1LFN3-F1
#
_entry.id   AF-A0A4V1LFN3-F1
#
_cell.length_a   1.000
_cell.length_b   1.000
_cell.length_c   1.000
_cell.angle_alpha   90.00
_cell.angle_beta   90.00
_cell.angle_gamma   90.00
#
_symmetry.space_group_name_H-M   'P 1'
#
loop_
_entity.id
_entity.type
_entity.pdbx_description
1 polymer ?
#
loop_
_entity_poly.entity_id
_entity_poly.type
_entity_poly.pdbx_seq_one_letter_code
_entity_poly.pdbx_strand_id
1 'polypeptide(L)'
;MNFSTPSRPDSDIQQLIKAVATLKVQLLTATNQIQDLISDKQQLNDRIFMLRAWKFFENYDSNPHHDYVYVLRLEDQCYYVGETSHLRSRLASHFNGEDEAGYKCAYWTTHHHPIALAKLLEFSSETPIPDLKKQETLETINQMRAHGFRNVRGGAFVADDENELQKLLQSDKRQHDFNYTFDEIAGA
;
A
#
# COMPACT_ATOMS: atom_id res chain seq x y z
N MET A 1 -36.92 57.20 -48.62
CA MET A 1 -36.12 55.95 -48.71
C MET A 1 -35.27 55.88 -47.46
N ASN A 2 -35.61 55.03 -46.49
CA ASN A 2 -34.77 54.80 -45.32
C ASN A 2 -33.89 53.59 -45.60
N PHE A 3 -32.59 53.82 -45.72
CA PHE A 3 -31.60 52.75 -45.79
C PHE A 3 -31.32 52.27 -44.36
N SER A 4 -31.82 51.07 -44.02
CA SER A 4 -31.34 50.34 -42.85
C SER A 4 -29.90 49.93 -43.09
N THR A 5 -28.97 50.54 -42.36
CA THR A 5 -27.58 50.09 -42.31
C THR A 5 -27.52 48.71 -41.63
N PRO A 6 -26.84 47.71 -42.21
CA PRO A 6 -26.67 46.42 -41.56
C PRO A 6 -25.86 46.59 -40.27
N SER A 7 -26.34 45.97 -39.19
CA SER A 7 -25.65 45.94 -37.90
C SER A 7 -24.22 45.42 -38.05
N ARG A 8 -23.27 46.12 -37.44
CA ARG A 8 -21.82 45.94 -37.60
C ARG A 8 -21.36 44.55 -37.12
N PRO A 9 -20.55 43.81 -37.92
CA PRO A 9 -19.99 42.50 -37.56
C PRO A 9 -19.12 42.48 -36.29
N ASP A 10 -18.65 43.66 -35.83
CA ASP A 10 -17.90 43.79 -34.57
C ASP A 10 -18.71 43.40 -33.32
N SER A 11 -20.02 43.61 -33.31
CA SER A 11 -20.87 43.25 -32.16
C SER A 11 -20.90 41.74 -31.94
N ASP A 12 -21.02 40.97 -33.02
CA ASP A 12 -21.10 39.51 -32.97
C ASP A 12 -19.74 38.91 -32.59
N ILE A 13 -18.64 39.49 -33.11
CA ILE A 13 -17.27 39.10 -32.72
C ILE A 13 -17.05 39.37 -31.22
N GLN A 14 -17.49 40.51 -30.68
CA GLN A 14 -17.36 40.82 -29.24
C GLN A 14 -18.21 39.89 -28.37
N GLN A 15 -19.41 39.51 -28.83
CA GLN A 15 -20.24 38.51 -28.15
C GLN A 15 -19.57 37.13 -28.15
N LEU A 16 -18.97 36.72 -29.26
CA LEU A 16 -18.22 35.46 -29.37
C LEU A 16 -17.00 35.45 -28.45
N ILE A 17 -16.22 36.53 -28.41
CA ILE A 17 -15.06 36.66 -27.52
C ILE A 17 -15.49 36.52 -26.05
N LYS A 18 -16.58 37.19 -25.67
CA LYS A 18 -17.14 37.10 -24.31
C LYS A 18 -17.60 35.67 -24.00
N ALA A 19 -18.31 35.02 -24.92
CA ALA A 19 -18.76 33.64 -24.76
C ALA A 19 -17.58 32.67 -24.59
N VAL A 20 -16.53 32.79 -25.41
CA VAL A 20 -15.31 31.99 -25.30
C VAL A 20 -14.60 32.22 -23.97
N ALA A 21 -14.51 33.47 -23.51
CA ALA A 21 -13.93 33.79 -22.20
C ALA A 21 -14.73 33.15 -21.05
N THR A 22 -16.06 33.21 -21.11
CA THR A 22 -16.95 32.55 -20.14
C THR A 22 -16.77 31.04 -20.15
N LEU A 23 -16.73 30.41 -21.32
CA LEU A 23 -16.51 28.96 -21.46
C LEU A 23 -15.15 28.52 -20.91
N LYS A 24 -14.10 29.32 -21.12
CA LYS A 24 -12.76 29.04 -20.56
C LYS A 24 -12.77 29.04 -19.03
N VAL A 25 -13.44 30.02 -18.42
CA VAL A 25 -13.58 30.06 -16.96
C VAL A 25 -14.36 28.85 -16.46
N GLN A 26 -15.48 28.52 -17.11
CA GLN A 26 -16.27 27.33 -16.76
C GLN A 26 -15.46 26.03 -16.88
N LEU A 27 -14.66 25.89 -17.94
CA LEU A 27 -13.78 24.73 -18.14
C LEU A 27 -12.72 24.62 -17.04
N LEU A 28 -12.11 25.73 -16.64
CA LEU A 28 -11.12 25.74 -15.57
C LEU A 28 -11.77 25.37 -14.22
N THR A 29 -12.94 25.94 -13.92
CA THR A 29 -13.70 25.59 -12.71
C THR A 29 -14.07 24.12 -12.68
N ALA A 30 -14.59 23.56 -13.78
CA ALA A 30 -14.92 22.14 -13.88
C ALA A 30 -13.67 21.26 -13.72
N THR A 31 -12.52 21.69 -14.27
CA THR A 31 -11.25 20.96 -14.13
C THR A 31 -10.82 20.86 -12.67
N ASN A 32 -10.87 21.97 -11.94
CA ASN A 32 -10.53 21.99 -10.52
C ASN A 32 -11.48 21.11 -9.70
N GLN A 33 -12.79 21.20 -9.96
CA GLN A 33 -13.78 20.34 -9.30
C GLN A 33 -13.51 18.85 -9.54
N ILE A 34 -13.08 18.46 -10.74
CA ILE A 34 -12.71 17.07 -11.03
C ILE A 34 -11.49 16.64 -10.21
N GLN A 35 -10.48 17.50 -10.07
CA GLN A 35 -9.30 17.20 -9.26
C GLN A 35 -9.66 17.02 -7.78
N ASP A 36 -10.52 17.90 -7.24
CA ASP A 36 -11.01 17.79 -5.87
C ASP A 36 -11.76 16.45 -5.68
N LEU A 37 -12.66 16.09 -6.60
CA LEU A 37 -13.39 14.81 -6.57
C LEU A 37 -12.46 13.59 -6.65
N ILE A 38 -11.37 13.67 -7.41
CA ILE A 38 -10.36 12.59 -7.48
C ILE A 38 -9.66 12.45 -6.12
N SER A 39 -9.29 13.56 -5.49
CA SER A 39 -8.67 13.55 -4.15
C SER A 39 -9.63 13.00 -3.09
N ASP A 40 -10.87 13.46 -3.06
CA ASP A 40 -11.91 12.98 -2.15
C ASP A 40 -12.17 11.48 -2.32
N LYS A 41 -12.22 11.01 -3.57
CA LYS A 41 -12.37 9.58 -3.88
C LYS A 41 -11.20 8.77 -3.33
N GLN A 42 -9.96 9.29 -3.42
CA GLN A 42 -8.80 8.61 -2.87
C GLN A 42 -8.90 8.50 -1.35
N GLN A 43 -9.18 9.60 -0.66
CA GLN A 43 -9.37 9.61 0.80
C GLN A 43 -10.50 8.67 1.25
N LEU A 44 -11.59 8.60 0.48
CA LEU A 44 -12.69 7.67 0.75
C LEU A 44 -12.27 6.21 0.56
N ASN A 45 -11.47 5.90 -0.45
CA ASN A 45 -10.94 4.55 -0.64
C ASN A 45 -10.03 4.16 0.53
N ASP A 46 -9.16 5.06 0.98
CA ASP A 46 -8.29 4.82 2.13
C ASP A 46 -9.12 4.58 3.40
N ARG A 47 -10.19 5.36 3.61
CA ARG A 47 -11.14 5.15 4.72
C ARG A 47 -11.93 3.85 4.60
N ILE A 48 -12.43 3.50 3.42
CA ILE A 48 -13.14 2.23 3.19
C ILE A 48 -12.21 1.05 3.44
N PHE A 49 -10.98 1.16 2.97
CA PHE A 49 -9.93 0.19 3.22
C PHE A 49 -9.69 0.03 4.73
N MET A 50 -9.52 1.14 5.45
CA MET A 50 -9.37 1.15 6.90
C MET A 50 -10.61 0.61 7.63
N LEU A 51 -11.82 0.87 7.14
CA LEU A 51 -13.05 0.31 7.71
C LEU A 51 -13.17 -1.19 7.47
N ARG A 52 -12.72 -1.70 6.31
CA ARG A 52 -12.65 -3.14 6.03
C ARG A 52 -11.61 -3.82 6.92
N ALA A 53 -10.46 -3.18 7.12
CA ALA A 53 -9.46 -3.62 8.07
C ALA A 53 -10.00 -3.56 9.53
N TRP A 54 -10.69 -2.49 9.91
CA TRP A 54 -11.31 -2.32 11.24
C TRP A 54 -12.40 -3.35 11.54
N LYS A 55 -13.26 -3.65 10.55
CA LYS A 55 -14.28 -4.70 10.70
C LYS A 55 -13.66 -6.09 10.87
N PHE A 56 -12.45 -6.29 10.34
CA PHE A 56 -11.63 -7.47 10.63
C PHE A 56 -11.06 -7.41 12.06
N PHE A 57 -10.65 -6.23 12.55
CA PHE A 57 -10.03 -6.02 13.87
C PHE A 57 -10.97 -6.10 15.07
N GLU A 58 -12.25 -5.73 14.94
CA GLU A 58 -13.22 -5.77 16.05
C GLU A 58 -13.40 -7.17 16.66
N ASN A 59 -13.11 -8.24 15.91
CA ASN A 59 -13.32 -9.62 16.36
C ASN A 59 -12.10 -10.26 17.05
N TYR A 60 -10.93 -9.60 17.09
CA TYR A 60 -9.66 -10.25 17.44
C TYR A 60 -8.90 -9.65 18.64
N ASP A 61 -9.39 -8.54 19.20
CA ASP A 61 -8.67 -7.75 20.22
C ASP A 61 -8.84 -8.25 21.68
N SER A 62 -9.50 -9.39 21.88
CA SER A 62 -9.82 -9.91 23.22
C SER A 62 -9.24 -11.28 23.56
N ASN A 63 -8.43 -11.88 22.67
CA ASN A 63 -7.89 -13.22 22.91
C ASN A 63 -6.35 -13.19 23.06
N PRO A 64 -5.82 -13.21 24.31
CA PRO A 64 -4.41 -12.98 24.63
C PRO A 64 -3.45 -14.13 24.25
N HIS A 65 -3.88 -15.05 23.38
CA HIS A 65 -3.21 -16.30 23.08
C HIS A 65 -3.13 -16.61 21.57
N HIS A 66 -3.14 -15.58 20.74
CA HIS A 66 -2.98 -15.73 19.30
C HIS A 66 -1.73 -15.04 18.82
N ASP A 67 -0.89 -15.81 18.14
CA ASP A 67 0.25 -15.31 17.40
C ASP A 67 -0.07 -15.35 15.90
N TYR A 68 0.43 -14.36 15.17
CA TYR A 68 0.08 -14.17 13.77
C TYR A 68 1.33 -13.99 12.90
N VAL A 69 1.27 -14.54 11.70
CA VAL A 69 2.14 -14.15 10.58
C VAL A 69 1.25 -13.57 9.49
N TYR A 70 1.55 -12.35 9.05
CA TYR A 70 0.76 -11.64 8.05
C TYR A 70 1.60 -11.23 6.85
N VAL A 71 0.95 -11.10 5.70
CA VAL A 71 1.53 -10.57 4.48
C VAL A 71 0.75 -9.31 4.09
N LEU A 72 1.46 -8.20 3.96
CA LEU A 72 0.95 -6.96 3.42
C LEU A 72 1.30 -6.87 1.94
N ARG A 73 0.32 -6.53 1.11
CA ARG A 73 0.57 -5.98 -0.22
C ARG A 73 0.78 -4.49 -0.07
N LEU A 74 1.83 -3.99 -0.68
CA LEU A 74 2.24 -2.59 -0.66
C LEU A 74 2.03 -1.97 -2.03
N GLU A 75 2.27 -0.67 -2.13
CA GLU A 75 2.49 0.03 -3.39
C GLU A 75 3.66 -0.58 -4.18
N ASP A 76 3.80 -0.19 -5.45
CA ASP A 76 4.86 -0.65 -6.35
C ASP A 76 4.96 -2.16 -6.55
N GLN A 77 3.86 -2.89 -6.30
CA GLN A 77 3.80 -4.36 -6.35
C GLN A 77 4.77 -5.03 -5.35
N CYS A 78 5.09 -4.34 -4.26
CA CYS A 78 5.91 -4.86 -3.19
C CYS A 78 5.09 -5.55 -2.10
N TYR A 79 5.76 -6.36 -1.28
CA TYR A 79 5.16 -7.12 -0.19
C TYR A 79 6.02 -7.03 1.07
N TYR A 80 5.35 -7.05 2.22
CA TYR A 80 5.98 -7.15 3.52
C TYR A 80 5.41 -8.32 4.31
N VAL A 81 6.26 -9.14 4.91
CA VAL A 81 5.86 -10.21 5.82
C VAL A 81 6.27 -9.83 7.23
N GLY A 82 5.33 -9.94 8.17
CA GLY A 82 5.54 -9.62 9.57
C GLY A 82 4.94 -10.65 10.51
N GLU A 83 5.49 -10.75 11.72
CA GLU A 83 4.87 -11.45 12.84
C GLU A 83 4.37 -10.47 13.91
N THR A 84 3.36 -10.89 14.68
CA THR A 84 2.92 -10.18 15.88
C THR A 84 1.97 -11.03 16.73
N SER A 85 1.93 -10.78 18.03
CA SER A 85 0.85 -11.22 18.94
C SER A 85 -0.25 -10.17 19.13
N HIS A 86 -0.08 -8.97 18.58
CA HIS A 86 -0.98 -7.82 18.72
C HIS A 86 -1.40 -7.31 17.35
N LEU A 87 -2.15 -8.14 16.60
CA LEU A 87 -2.44 -7.92 15.19
C LEU A 87 -3.06 -6.56 14.89
N ARG A 88 -4.05 -6.14 15.68
CA ARG A 88 -4.74 -4.85 15.49
C ARG A 88 -3.78 -3.68 15.60
N SER A 89 -3.02 -3.58 16.69
CA SER A 89 -2.13 -2.45 16.92
C SER A 89 -0.98 -2.45 15.90
N ARG A 90 -0.46 -3.63 15.55
CA ARG A 90 0.62 -3.74 14.56
C ARG A 90 0.16 -3.34 13.16
N LEU A 91 -0.98 -3.84 12.70
CA LEU A 91 -1.51 -3.44 11.39
C LEU A 91 -1.90 -1.96 11.37
N ALA A 92 -2.53 -1.44 12.42
CA ALA A 92 -2.80 -0.01 12.52
C ALA A 92 -1.52 0.83 12.42
N SER A 93 -0.42 0.40 13.06
CA SER A 93 0.87 1.10 12.96
C SER A 93 1.46 1.11 11.54
N HIS A 94 1.22 0.07 10.74
CA HIS A 94 1.67 0.01 9.35
C HIS A 94 0.84 0.90 8.41
N PHE A 95 -0.48 0.90 8.55
CA PHE A 95 -1.37 1.66 7.65
C PHE A 95 -1.49 3.14 8.01
N ASN A 96 -1.35 3.53 9.29
CA ASN A 96 -1.54 4.93 9.70
C ASN A 96 -0.27 5.77 9.66
N GLY A 97 0.91 5.15 9.47
CA GLY A 97 2.19 5.85 9.28
C GLY A 97 2.78 6.53 10.53
N GLU A 98 1.97 7.06 11.45
CA GLU A 98 2.43 7.79 12.64
C GLU A 98 1.49 7.56 13.83
N ASP A 99 2.04 7.31 15.03
CA ASP A 99 1.38 7.67 16.30
C ASP A 99 2.02 8.95 16.87
N GLU A 100 1.47 9.52 17.94
CA GLU A 100 1.99 10.74 18.60
C GLU A 100 3.47 10.63 19.04
N ALA A 101 4.09 9.45 18.96
CA ALA A 101 5.50 9.18 19.28
C ALA A 101 6.39 8.87 18.05
N GLY A 102 5.90 9.01 16.80
CA GLY A 102 6.66 8.87 15.55
C GLY A 102 6.41 7.56 14.77
N TYR A 103 7.27 7.29 13.76
CA TYR A 103 7.16 6.12 12.89
C TYR A 103 7.52 4.82 13.63
N LYS A 104 6.54 3.93 13.86
CA LYS A 104 6.74 2.55 14.40
C LYS A 104 6.53 1.43 13.37
N CYS A 105 6.48 1.77 12.09
CA CYS A 105 6.35 0.82 11.00
C CYS A 105 7.73 0.28 10.55
N ALA A 106 7.74 -0.84 9.83
CA ALA A 106 8.98 -1.35 9.24
C ALA A 106 9.48 -0.36 8.16
N TYR A 107 10.79 -0.18 8.06
CA TYR A 107 11.40 0.74 7.07
C TYR A 107 10.88 0.52 5.64
N TRP A 108 10.73 -0.75 5.24
CA TRP A 108 10.18 -1.12 3.94
C TRP A 108 8.75 -0.60 3.70
N THR A 109 7.91 -0.63 4.74
CA THR A 109 6.52 -0.13 4.67
C THR A 109 6.41 1.38 4.73
N THR A 110 7.49 2.08 5.12
CA THR A 110 7.58 3.55 5.00
C THR A 110 7.85 3.97 3.55
N HIS A 111 8.61 3.17 2.81
CA HIS A 111 8.96 3.46 1.41
C HIS A 111 7.89 2.98 0.43
N HIS A 112 7.20 1.89 0.77
CA HIS A 112 6.10 1.34 -0.03
C HIS A 112 4.86 1.25 0.86
N HIS A 113 3.90 2.17 0.70
CA HIS A 113 2.77 2.25 1.61
C HIS A 113 1.92 0.97 1.55
N PRO A 114 1.48 0.40 2.69
CA PRO A 114 0.61 -0.76 2.68
C PRO A 114 -0.76 -0.46 2.06
N ILE A 115 -1.23 -1.32 1.15
CA ILE A 115 -2.53 -1.17 0.47
C ILE A 115 -3.51 -2.30 0.76
N ALA A 116 -3.04 -3.45 1.26
CA ALA A 116 -3.91 -4.56 1.66
C ALA A 116 -3.23 -5.56 2.60
N LEU A 117 -4.02 -6.19 3.47
CA LEU A 117 -3.67 -7.47 4.09
C LEU A 117 -3.91 -8.58 3.07
N ALA A 118 -2.84 -9.15 2.51
CA ALA A 118 -2.90 -10.17 1.48
C ALA A 118 -3.10 -11.59 2.05
N LYS A 119 -2.51 -11.87 3.21
CA LYS A 119 -2.59 -13.17 3.87
C LYS A 119 -2.45 -13.02 5.39
N LEU A 120 -3.11 -13.90 6.13
CA LEU A 120 -2.98 -14.05 7.57
C LEU A 120 -2.90 -15.52 7.94
N LEU A 121 -1.89 -15.89 8.71
CA LEU A 121 -1.75 -17.17 9.39
C LEU A 121 -1.95 -16.91 10.88
N GLU A 122 -2.81 -17.69 11.51
CA GLU A 122 -3.16 -17.59 12.93
C GLU A 122 -2.73 -18.86 13.67
N PHE A 123 -2.10 -18.67 14.83
CA PHE A 123 -1.64 -19.73 15.71
C PHE A 123 -2.26 -19.52 17.08
N SER A 124 -3.18 -20.41 17.46
CA SER A 124 -3.81 -20.41 18.78
C SER A 124 -3.05 -21.24 19.79
N SER A 125 -3.26 -20.97 21.07
CA SER A 125 -2.74 -21.77 22.19
C SER A 125 -3.15 -23.25 22.17
N GLU A 126 -4.17 -23.62 21.39
CA GLU A 126 -4.61 -25.01 21.21
C GLU A 126 -3.71 -25.79 20.26
N THR A 127 -2.85 -25.09 19.51
CA THR A 127 -1.90 -25.67 18.55
C THR A 127 -0.48 -25.49 19.10
N PRO A 128 0.47 -26.41 18.84
CA PRO A 128 1.87 -26.16 19.21
C PRO A 128 2.33 -24.84 18.60
N ILE A 129 2.67 -23.86 19.46
CA ILE A 129 3.11 -22.53 19.03
C ILE A 129 4.37 -22.74 18.18
N PRO A 130 4.31 -22.48 16.86
CA PRO A 130 5.49 -22.60 16.03
C PRO A 130 6.45 -21.46 16.38
N ASP A 131 7.74 -21.64 16.07
CA ASP A 131 8.67 -20.52 16.08
C ASP A 131 8.21 -19.47 15.05
N LEU A 132 7.59 -18.39 15.52
CA LEU A 132 6.99 -17.35 14.68
C LEU A 132 8.00 -16.70 13.76
N LYS A 133 9.22 -16.47 14.23
CA LYS A 133 10.30 -15.90 13.41
C LYS A 133 10.67 -16.85 12.29
N LYS A 134 10.66 -18.16 12.57
CA LYS A 134 10.85 -19.17 11.54
C LYS A 134 9.69 -19.16 10.53
N GLN A 135 8.44 -19.09 11.00
CA GLN A 135 7.27 -19.06 10.12
C GLN A 135 7.22 -17.81 9.25
N GLU A 136 7.49 -16.63 9.83
CA GLU A 136 7.61 -15.36 9.11
C GLU A 136 8.66 -15.43 8.01
N THR A 137 9.82 -16.03 8.30
CA THR A 137 10.90 -16.18 7.32
C THR A 137 10.54 -17.17 6.21
N LEU A 138 9.90 -18.30 6.54
CA LEU A 138 9.42 -19.26 5.54
C LEU A 138 8.36 -18.63 4.63
N GLU A 139 7.43 -17.86 5.20
CA GLU A 139 6.43 -17.15 4.43
C GLU A 139 7.07 -16.06 3.56
N THR A 140 8.10 -15.36 4.06
CA THR A 140 8.89 -14.41 3.26
C THR A 140 9.48 -15.09 2.02
N ILE A 141 10.09 -16.26 2.17
CA ILE A 141 10.64 -17.04 1.04
C ILE A 141 9.54 -17.43 0.05
N ASN A 142 8.37 -17.85 0.53
CA ASN A 142 7.23 -18.19 -0.34
C ASN A 142 6.78 -16.98 -1.16
N GLN A 143 6.69 -15.80 -0.54
CA GLN A 143 6.36 -14.57 -1.23
C GLN A 143 7.45 -14.16 -2.24
N MET A 144 8.74 -14.35 -1.90
CA MET A 144 9.85 -14.10 -2.82
C MET A 144 9.79 -15.00 -4.07
N ARG A 145 9.43 -16.28 -3.90
CA ARG A 145 9.22 -17.21 -5.03
C ARG A 145 8.01 -16.83 -5.89
N ALA A 146 7.02 -16.13 -5.34
CA ALA A 146 5.81 -15.75 -6.06
C ALA A 146 5.91 -14.39 -6.75
N HIS A 147 6.70 -13.47 -6.19
CA HIS A 147 6.70 -12.05 -6.58
C HIS A 147 8.09 -11.50 -6.94
N GLY A 148 9.11 -12.36 -6.92
CA GLY A 148 10.50 -11.98 -7.09
C GLY A 148 11.09 -11.41 -5.81
N PHE A 149 12.31 -11.82 -5.45
CA PHE A 149 12.92 -11.49 -4.16
C PHE A 149 13.14 -9.99 -3.94
N ARG A 150 13.32 -9.23 -5.02
CA ARG A 150 13.50 -7.77 -4.99
C ARG A 150 12.30 -7.06 -4.36
N ASN A 151 11.10 -7.59 -4.55
CA ASN A 151 9.83 -6.95 -4.19
C ASN A 151 9.34 -7.33 -2.78
N VAL A 152 10.08 -8.15 -2.02
CA VAL A 152 9.61 -8.70 -0.75
C VAL A 152 10.62 -8.45 0.37
N ARG A 153 10.13 -8.05 1.55
CA ARG A 153 10.93 -8.00 2.79
C ARG A 153 10.15 -8.63 3.95
N GLY A 154 10.86 -9.16 4.93
CA GLY A 154 10.25 -9.75 6.13
C GLY A 154 11.20 -10.73 6.83
N GLY A 155 10.90 -11.03 8.09
CA GLY A 155 11.65 -11.99 8.90
C GLY A 155 13.16 -11.83 8.81
N ALA A 156 13.85 -12.89 8.39
CA ALA A 156 15.30 -12.89 8.30
C ALA A 156 15.86 -12.03 7.14
N PHE A 157 15.02 -11.51 6.23
CA PHE A 157 15.42 -10.82 5.00
C PHE A 157 14.99 -9.34 4.99
N VAL A 158 15.20 -8.65 6.10
CA VAL A 158 15.04 -7.20 6.22
C VAL A 158 16.36 -6.55 5.84
N ALA A 159 16.34 -5.74 4.78
CA ALA A 159 17.50 -5.06 4.22
C ALA A 159 17.04 -3.80 3.49
N ASP A 160 17.82 -2.72 3.60
CA ASP A 160 17.48 -1.41 3.03
C ASP A 160 17.77 -1.35 1.52
N ASP A 161 18.77 -2.12 1.05
CA ASP A 161 19.15 -2.19 -0.35
C ASP A 161 19.28 -3.64 -0.88
N GLU A 162 19.33 -3.77 -2.21
CA GLU A 162 19.37 -5.08 -2.89
C GLU A 162 20.67 -5.85 -2.62
N ASN A 163 21.82 -5.18 -2.47
CA ASN A 163 23.08 -5.86 -2.25
C ASN A 163 23.12 -6.51 -0.86
N GLU A 164 22.60 -5.81 0.15
CA GLU A 164 22.45 -6.39 1.48
C GLU A 164 21.49 -7.58 1.46
N LEU A 165 20.34 -7.44 0.78
CA LEU A 165 19.40 -8.56 0.64
C LEU A 165 20.04 -9.77 -0.03
N GLN A 166 20.79 -9.58 -1.12
CA GLN A 166 21.48 -10.68 -1.80
C GLN A 166 22.47 -11.38 -0.88
N LYS A 167 23.24 -10.64 -0.06
CA LYS A 167 24.14 -11.25 0.94
C LYS A 167 23.37 -12.09 1.97
N LEU A 168 22.20 -11.62 2.42
CA LEU A 168 21.34 -12.37 3.34
C LEU A 168 20.83 -13.66 2.69
N LEU A 169 20.41 -13.60 1.42
CA LEU A 169 19.91 -14.75 0.68
C LEU A 169 21.01 -15.76 0.28
N GLN A 170 22.23 -15.30 0.08
CA GLN A 170 23.38 -16.14 -0.26
C GLN A 170 24.04 -16.79 0.97
N SER A 171 23.59 -16.48 2.19
CA SER A 171 24.15 -17.06 3.41
C SER A 171 23.89 -18.57 3.49
N ASP A 172 24.94 -19.38 3.47
CA ASP A 172 24.87 -20.85 3.59
C ASP A 172 24.04 -21.30 4.80
N LYS A 173 24.23 -20.64 5.95
CA LYS A 173 23.48 -20.92 7.17
C LYS A 173 21.97 -20.74 6.95
N ARG A 174 21.55 -19.64 6.32
CA ARG A 174 20.13 -19.34 6.09
C ARG A 174 19.54 -20.27 5.05
N GLN A 175 20.26 -20.52 3.96
CA GLN A 175 19.87 -21.50 2.93
C GLN A 175 19.62 -22.89 3.55
N HIS A 176 20.52 -23.33 4.44
CA HIS A 176 20.35 -24.57 5.19
C HIS A 176 19.17 -24.52 6.18
N ASP A 177 19.09 -23.49 7.02
CA ASP A 177 18.08 -23.39 8.10
C ASP A 177 16.64 -23.30 7.57
N PHE A 178 16.45 -22.70 6.39
CA PHE A 178 15.15 -22.48 5.77
C PHE A 178 14.91 -23.30 4.50
N ASN A 179 15.85 -24.18 4.14
CA ASN A 179 15.77 -25.11 3.00
C ASN A 179 15.36 -24.42 1.69
N TYR A 180 16.19 -23.48 1.24
CA TYR A 180 16.09 -22.83 -0.06
C TYR A 180 17.47 -22.70 -0.69
N THR A 181 17.51 -22.50 -2.01
CA THR A 181 18.72 -22.06 -2.71
C THR A 181 18.54 -20.64 -3.24
N PHE A 182 19.62 -19.87 -3.33
CA PHE A 182 19.54 -18.53 -3.92
C PHE A 182 18.99 -18.57 -5.36
N ASP A 183 19.40 -19.56 -6.16
CA ASP A 183 18.96 -19.71 -7.55
C ASP A 183 17.45 -19.98 -7.68
N GLU A 184 16.86 -20.76 -6.76
CA GLU A 184 15.40 -20.95 -6.70
C GLU A 184 14.65 -19.64 -6.49
N ILE A 185 15.22 -18.74 -5.68
CA ILE A 185 14.60 -17.47 -5.30
C ILE A 185 14.88 -16.40 -6.37
N ALA A 186 16.07 -16.39 -6.97
CA ALA A 186 16.48 -15.42 -7.97
C ALA A 186 15.92 -15.71 -9.37
N GLY A 187 15.54 -16.96 -9.66
CA GLY A 187 14.93 -17.37 -10.92
C GLY A 187 13.42 -17.13 -11.03
N ALA A 188 12.78 -16.59 -9.98
CA ALA A 188 11.34 -16.36 -9.88
C ALA A 188 10.91 -14.94 -10.30
#